data_AF-A0A243RXS2-F1
#
_entry.id   AF-A0A243RXS2-F1
#
_cell.length_a   1.000
_cell.length_b   1.000
_cell.length_c   1.000
_cell.angle_alpha   90.00
_cell.angle_beta   90.00
_cell.angle_gamma   90.00
#
_symmetry.space_group_name_H-M   'P 1'
#
loop_
_entity.id
_entity.type
_entity.pdbx_description
1 polymer ?
#
loop_
_entity_poly.entity_id
_entity_poly.type
_entity_poly.pdbx_seq_one_letter_code
_entity_poly.pdbx_strand_id
1 'polypeptide(L)'
;MFIAFATTIVTANEEYLLDEGPEEQISRAVQRLEHFAKTTPLTAVHGMVIDLAGFGEAPVHFTSRDNKYLLISEVAAQLGMPVWQADEWARLQYGYAVRDQREHDEERGDGRLGYECMRDYLDLHFSFVQDNPEAKPDAGGRRWSAYGDWLISNDRLPLLLSCSPWGQEYMNNTMDAFAHGMRKVWGDKLKGLTAYHADGTPAPGVELFHSDLTEEEALKKARRGPSGILSPDS
;
A
#
# COMPACT_ATOMS: atom_id res chain seq x y z
N MET A 1 -3.02 -23.66 5.89
CA MET A 1 -2.67 -22.23 6.04
C MET A 1 -3.53 -21.36 5.15
N PHE A 2 -3.37 -21.40 3.83
CA PHE A 2 -4.14 -20.56 2.90
C PHE A 2 -5.66 -20.76 2.97
N ILE A 3 -6.14 -22.01 3.10
CA ILE A 3 -7.57 -22.29 3.27
C ILE A 3 -8.13 -21.56 4.49
N ALA A 4 -7.50 -21.75 5.66
CA ALA A 4 -7.97 -21.12 6.90
C ALA A 4 -8.00 -19.58 6.79
N PHE A 5 -6.97 -18.98 6.17
CA PHE A 5 -6.90 -17.55 5.93
C PHE A 5 -8.04 -17.06 5.01
N ALA A 6 -8.23 -17.70 3.86
CA ALA A 6 -9.30 -17.34 2.93
C ALA A 6 -10.70 -17.53 3.55
N THR A 7 -10.90 -18.60 4.32
CA THR A 7 -12.14 -18.82 5.09
C THR A 7 -12.40 -17.67 6.05
N THR A 8 -11.40 -17.19 6.80
CA THR A 8 -11.57 -16.07 7.73
C THR A 8 -12.07 -14.81 7.01
N ILE A 9 -11.51 -14.48 5.85
CA ILE A 9 -11.92 -13.29 5.08
C ILE A 9 -13.36 -13.44 4.60
N VAL A 10 -13.70 -14.60 4.02
CA VAL A 10 -15.04 -14.85 3.49
C VAL A 10 -16.10 -14.87 4.60
N THR A 11 -15.81 -15.50 5.73
CA THR A 11 -16.72 -15.50 6.89
C THR A 11 -16.93 -14.10 7.45
N ALA A 12 -15.89 -13.25 7.48
CA ALA A 12 -16.01 -11.86 7.93
C ALA A 12 -16.84 -10.99 6.97
N ASN A 13 -17.01 -11.41 5.72
CA ASN A 13 -17.70 -10.66 4.66
C ASN A 13 -18.89 -11.44 4.06
N GLU A 14 -19.47 -12.39 4.80
CA GLU A 14 -20.50 -13.30 4.28
C GLU A 14 -21.73 -12.54 3.75
N GLU A 15 -22.10 -11.44 4.40
CA GLU A 15 -23.23 -10.58 3.98
C GLU A 15 -22.95 -9.75 2.72
N TYR A 16 -21.68 -9.64 2.32
CA TYR A 16 -21.22 -8.84 1.18
C TYR A 16 -20.87 -9.69 -0.04
N LEU A 17 -21.06 -11.02 -0.01
CA LEU A 17 -20.73 -11.89 -1.14
C LEU A 17 -21.46 -11.49 -2.42
N LEU A 18 -20.72 -11.44 -3.53
CA LEU A 18 -21.22 -11.15 -4.86
C LEU A 18 -20.92 -12.32 -5.81
N ASP A 19 -21.85 -12.59 -6.73
CA ASP A 19 -21.81 -13.60 -7.81
C ASP A 19 -21.73 -15.07 -7.40
N GLU A 20 -21.00 -15.40 -6.34
CA GLU A 20 -20.62 -16.77 -5.96
C GLU A 20 -20.72 -17.00 -4.45
N GLY A 21 -20.90 -18.27 -4.09
CA GLY A 21 -20.93 -18.71 -2.70
C GLY A 21 -19.55 -18.72 -2.03
N PRO A 22 -19.52 -18.92 -0.70
CA PRO A 22 -18.29 -18.88 0.08
C PRO A 22 -17.27 -19.94 -0.36
N GLU A 23 -17.70 -21.15 -0.73
CA GLU A 23 -16.81 -22.25 -1.09
C GLU A 23 -16.02 -21.95 -2.38
N GLU A 24 -16.68 -21.40 -3.40
CA GLU A 24 -16.07 -21.03 -4.67
C GLU A 24 -15.05 -19.90 -4.48
N GLN A 25 -15.41 -18.86 -3.71
CA GLN A 25 -14.53 -17.75 -3.41
C GLN A 25 -13.28 -18.18 -2.61
N ILE A 26 -13.46 -19.03 -1.60
CA ILE A 26 -12.35 -19.60 -0.82
C ILE A 26 -11.42 -20.40 -1.73
N SER A 27 -11.96 -21.29 -2.56
CA SER A 27 -11.18 -22.14 -3.46
C SER A 27 -10.34 -21.30 -4.43
N ARG A 28 -10.94 -20.26 -5.03
CA ARG A 28 -10.23 -19.35 -5.94
C ARG A 28 -9.11 -18.61 -5.23
N ALA A 29 -9.37 -18.00 -4.06
CA ALA A 29 -8.35 -17.27 -3.31
C ALA A 29 -7.18 -18.18 -2.89
N VAL A 30 -7.46 -19.43 -2.49
CA VAL A 30 -6.42 -20.42 -2.18
C VAL A 30 -5.54 -20.72 -3.40
N GLN A 31 -6.14 -20.93 -4.57
CA GLN A 31 -5.37 -21.15 -5.80
C GLN A 31 -4.48 -19.95 -6.16
N ARG A 32 -4.97 -18.72 -5.93
CA ARG A 32 -4.17 -17.48 -6.14
C ARG A 32 -2.98 -17.43 -5.19
N LEU A 33 -3.19 -17.69 -3.90
CA LEU A 33 -2.14 -17.74 -2.88
C LEU A 33 -1.10 -18.83 -3.19
N GLU A 34 -1.55 -20.03 -3.55
CA GLU A 34 -0.66 -21.14 -3.92
C GLU A 34 0.16 -20.83 -5.17
N HIS A 35 -0.44 -20.19 -6.17
CA HIS A 35 0.28 -19.77 -7.38
C HIS A 35 1.35 -18.72 -7.05
N PHE A 36 0.99 -17.69 -6.29
CA PHE A 36 1.91 -16.63 -5.87
C PHE A 36 3.07 -17.17 -5.02
N ALA A 37 2.79 -18.12 -4.13
CA ALA A 37 3.78 -18.73 -3.25
C ALA A 37 4.91 -19.49 -3.99
N LYS A 38 4.72 -19.83 -5.28
CA LYS A 38 5.76 -20.49 -6.11
C LYS A 38 6.94 -19.57 -6.41
N THR A 39 6.71 -18.27 -6.52
CA THR A 39 7.75 -17.26 -6.83
C THR A 39 8.05 -16.36 -5.65
N THR A 40 7.12 -16.25 -4.70
CA THR A 40 7.23 -15.46 -3.49
C THR A 40 6.85 -16.33 -2.28
N PRO A 41 7.77 -17.12 -1.72
CA PRO A 41 7.45 -18.08 -0.66
C PRO A 41 6.86 -17.39 0.57
N LEU A 42 5.58 -17.67 0.86
CA LEU A 42 4.83 -17.08 1.97
C LEU A 42 4.92 -17.94 3.23
N THR A 43 5.24 -17.32 4.36
CA THR A 43 5.16 -17.92 5.70
C THR A 43 4.10 -17.18 6.50
N ALA A 44 3.09 -17.88 7.04
CA ALA A 44 2.09 -17.22 7.89
C ALA A 44 2.71 -16.76 9.21
N VAL A 45 2.23 -15.63 9.69
CA VAL A 45 2.58 -15.07 11.00
C VAL A 45 1.32 -14.75 11.78
N HIS A 46 1.44 -14.73 13.11
CA HIS A 46 0.33 -14.44 14.01
C HIS A 46 0.74 -13.37 15.02
N GLY A 47 -0.15 -12.40 15.28
CA GLY A 47 0.07 -11.33 16.25
C GLY A 47 1.11 -10.29 15.84
N MET A 48 1.60 -10.32 14.60
CA MET A 48 2.47 -9.28 14.05
C MET A 48 1.62 -8.16 13.47
N VAL A 49 1.97 -6.92 13.80
CA VAL A 49 1.33 -5.71 13.26
C VAL A 49 2.38 -4.76 12.70
N ILE A 50 1.97 -3.89 11.77
CA ILE A 50 2.75 -2.76 11.30
C ILE A 50 2.04 -1.47 11.71
N ASP A 51 2.82 -0.55 12.30
CA ASP A 51 2.44 0.84 12.50
C ASP A 51 2.35 1.55 11.14
N LEU A 52 1.18 2.11 10.83
CA LEU A 52 0.91 2.88 9.62
C LEU A 52 1.36 4.34 9.79
N ALA A 53 2.59 4.53 10.31
CA ALA A 53 3.16 5.84 10.62
C ALA A 53 2.28 6.70 11.55
N GLY A 54 1.68 6.08 12.57
CA GLY A 54 0.77 6.74 13.51
C GLY A 54 -0.68 6.83 13.05
N PHE A 55 -1.02 6.42 11.83
CA PHE A 55 -2.40 6.42 11.30
C PHE A 55 -3.20 5.15 11.64
N GLY A 56 -2.66 4.31 12.53
CA GLY A 56 -3.26 3.05 12.95
C GLY A 56 -2.30 1.87 12.81
N GLU A 57 -2.79 0.67 13.03
CA GLU A 57 -2.01 -0.55 12.94
C GLU A 57 -2.73 -1.59 12.09
N ALA A 58 -2.02 -2.23 11.17
CA ALA A 58 -2.56 -3.30 10.34
C ALA A 58 -1.86 -4.63 10.63
N PRO A 59 -2.60 -5.75 10.73
CA PRO A 59 -2.01 -7.04 10.96
C PRO A 59 -1.25 -7.52 9.73
N VAL A 60 -0.15 -8.22 9.98
CA VAL A 60 0.62 -8.93 8.94
C VAL A 60 0.13 -10.37 8.93
N HIS A 61 -0.22 -10.87 7.74
CA HIS A 61 -0.70 -12.25 7.58
C HIS A 61 0.41 -13.17 7.10
N PHE A 62 1.29 -12.67 6.23
CA PHE A 62 2.41 -13.43 5.69
C PHE A 62 3.71 -12.64 5.64
N THR A 63 4.83 -13.34 5.67
CA THR A 63 6.16 -12.79 5.39
C THR A 63 6.84 -13.56 4.26
N SER A 64 7.62 -12.86 3.44
CA SER A 64 8.52 -13.46 2.45
C SER A 64 9.81 -12.64 2.38
N ARG A 65 10.96 -13.26 2.74
CA ARG A 65 12.25 -12.55 2.87
C ARG A 65 12.09 -11.33 3.78
N ASP A 66 12.33 -10.13 3.26
CA ASP A 66 12.21 -8.87 3.99
C ASP A 66 10.80 -8.25 3.93
N ASN A 67 9.92 -8.82 3.09
CA ASN A 67 8.56 -8.31 2.88
C ASN A 67 7.56 -8.89 3.87
N LYS A 68 6.65 -8.04 4.32
CA LYS A 68 5.47 -8.35 5.12
C LYS A 68 4.24 -8.06 4.27
N TYR A 69 3.29 -8.99 4.26
CA TYR A 69 2.07 -8.92 3.46
C TYR A 69 0.85 -8.70 4.36
N LEU A 70 0.06 -7.69 4.00
CA LEU A 70 -1.12 -7.22 4.74
C LEU A 70 -2.33 -7.24 3.81
N LEU A 71 -3.54 -7.37 4.36
CA LEU A 71 -4.76 -7.17 3.57
C LEU A 71 -5.03 -5.70 3.38
N ILE A 72 -5.36 -5.32 2.15
CA ILE A 72 -5.65 -3.91 1.85
C ILE A 72 -6.94 -3.47 2.53
N SER A 73 -7.93 -4.34 2.70
CA SER A 73 -9.17 -4.06 3.44
C SER A 73 -8.91 -3.62 4.89
N GLU A 74 -8.01 -4.31 5.59
CA GLU A 74 -7.64 -3.99 6.97
C GLU A 74 -6.84 -2.69 7.07
N VAL A 75 -5.92 -2.44 6.13
CA VAL A 75 -5.21 -1.15 6.05
C VAL A 75 -6.20 -0.02 5.76
N ALA A 76 -7.11 -0.20 4.82
CA ALA A 76 -8.12 0.78 4.45
C ALA A 76 -9.04 1.13 5.63
N ALA A 77 -9.45 0.13 6.41
CA ALA A 77 -10.23 0.32 7.62
C ALA A 77 -9.53 1.23 8.64
N GLN A 78 -8.22 1.05 8.87
CA GLN A 78 -7.44 1.93 9.77
C GLN A 78 -7.37 3.37 9.24
N LEU A 79 -7.24 3.53 7.93
CA LEU A 79 -7.13 4.84 7.29
C LEU A 79 -8.48 5.53 7.10
N GLY A 80 -9.60 4.88 7.44
CA GLY A 80 -10.94 5.39 7.13
C GLY A 80 -11.19 5.51 5.63
N MET A 81 -10.48 4.73 4.81
CA MET A 81 -10.62 4.69 3.35
C MET A 81 -11.66 3.62 2.98
N PRO A 82 -12.68 3.94 2.17
CA PRO A 82 -13.61 2.93 1.67
C PRO A 82 -12.88 1.80 0.93
N VAL A 83 -13.27 0.55 1.21
CA VAL A 83 -12.56 -0.64 0.69
C VAL A 83 -12.58 -0.71 -0.83
N TRP A 84 -13.66 -0.27 -1.49
CA TRP A 84 -13.73 -0.22 -2.96
C TRP A 84 -12.75 0.78 -3.59
N GLN A 85 -12.44 1.89 -2.91
CA GLN A 85 -11.40 2.82 -3.36
C GLN A 85 -10.02 2.20 -3.18
N ALA A 86 -9.83 1.43 -2.10
CA ALA A 86 -8.57 0.74 -1.86
C ALA A 86 -8.34 -0.38 -2.90
N ASP A 87 -9.38 -1.16 -3.24
CA ASP A 87 -9.37 -2.12 -4.36
C ASP A 87 -9.02 -1.46 -5.69
N GLU A 88 -9.66 -0.32 -6.00
CA GLU A 88 -9.37 0.44 -7.23
C GLU A 88 -7.91 0.90 -7.28
N TRP A 89 -7.38 1.40 -6.16
CA TRP A 89 -5.98 1.76 -6.04
C TRP A 89 -5.07 0.55 -6.28
N ALA A 90 -5.32 -0.59 -5.64
CA ALA A 90 -4.48 -1.78 -5.78
C ALA A 90 -4.48 -2.30 -7.22
N ARG A 91 -5.65 -2.31 -7.86
CA ARG A 91 -5.81 -2.69 -9.26
C ARG A 91 -5.02 -1.78 -10.19
N LEU A 92 -5.07 -0.46 -9.97
CA LEU A 92 -4.30 0.50 -10.75
C LEU A 92 -2.79 0.28 -10.58
N GLN A 93 -2.32 0.13 -9.35
CA GLN A 93 -0.89 -0.07 -9.07
C GLN A 93 -0.37 -1.41 -9.62
N TYR A 94 -1.16 -2.48 -9.50
CA TYR A 94 -0.83 -3.76 -10.12
C TYR A 94 -0.75 -3.64 -11.65
N GLY A 95 -1.63 -2.84 -12.26
CA GLY A 95 -1.57 -2.53 -13.68
C GLY A 95 -0.25 -1.86 -14.10
N TYR A 96 0.28 -0.95 -13.29
CA TYR A 96 1.61 -0.37 -13.51
C TYR A 96 2.72 -1.40 -13.32
N ALA A 97 2.68 -2.18 -12.24
CA ALA A 97 3.66 -3.26 -11.99
C ALA A 97 3.75 -4.28 -13.14
N VAL A 98 2.62 -4.62 -13.77
CA VAL A 98 2.58 -5.50 -14.95
C VAL A 98 3.28 -4.85 -16.15
N ARG A 99 3.10 -3.54 -16.35
CA ARG A 99 3.77 -2.81 -17.43
C ARG A 99 5.27 -2.73 -17.20
N ASP A 100 5.68 -2.36 -15.99
CA ASP A 100 7.08 -2.27 -15.60
C ASP A 100 7.78 -3.63 -15.74
N GLN A 101 7.09 -4.74 -15.40
CA GLN A 101 7.64 -6.08 -15.60
C GLN A 101 7.90 -6.37 -17.08
N ARG A 102 7.00 -5.96 -17.98
CA ARG A 102 7.19 -6.17 -19.43
C ARG A 102 8.39 -5.40 -19.94
N GLU A 103 8.51 -4.13 -19.56
CA GLU A 103 9.66 -3.30 -19.91
C GLU A 103 10.97 -3.95 -19.38
N HIS A 104 10.95 -4.44 -18.15
CA HIS A 104 12.10 -5.14 -17.55
C HIS A 104 12.48 -6.45 -18.27
N ASP A 105 11.48 -7.25 -18.68
CA ASP A 105 11.70 -8.49 -19.42
C ASP A 105 12.23 -8.22 -20.83
N GLU A 106 11.76 -7.15 -21.49
CA GLU A 106 12.26 -6.69 -22.80
C GLU A 106 13.72 -6.23 -22.71
N GLU A 107 14.07 -5.44 -21.68
CA GLU A 107 15.44 -4.99 -21.43
C GLU A 107 16.40 -6.16 -21.15
N ARG A 108 15.94 -7.19 -20.43
CA ARG A 108 16.74 -8.39 -20.16
C ARG A 108 17.01 -9.20 -21.42
N GLY A 109 16.04 -9.29 -22.33
CA GLY A 109 16.21 -9.90 -23.66
C GLY A 109 16.51 -11.40 -23.67
N ASP A 110 16.25 -12.13 -22.57
CA ASP A 110 16.58 -13.55 -22.43
C ASP A 110 15.42 -14.51 -22.78
N GLY A 111 14.28 -13.96 -23.21
CA GLY A 111 13.09 -14.70 -23.62
C GLY A 111 12.30 -15.33 -22.47
N ARG A 112 12.59 -14.97 -21.22
CA ARG A 112 11.86 -15.45 -20.03
C ARG A 112 10.94 -14.37 -19.49
N LEU A 113 9.80 -14.79 -18.92
CA LEU A 113 8.90 -13.90 -18.20
C LEU A 113 9.28 -13.84 -16.72
N GLY A 114 9.42 -12.63 -16.20
CA GLY A 114 9.69 -12.35 -14.79
C GLY A 114 8.42 -11.97 -14.01
N TYR A 115 8.62 -11.73 -12.71
CA TYR A 115 7.54 -11.39 -11.76
C TYR A 115 8.00 -10.41 -10.67
N GLU A 116 9.23 -9.91 -10.77
CA GLU A 116 9.91 -9.06 -9.80
C GLU A 116 9.08 -7.84 -9.41
N CYS A 117 8.52 -7.14 -10.39
CA CYS A 117 7.72 -5.92 -10.17
C CYS A 117 6.34 -6.22 -9.58
N MET A 118 5.83 -7.45 -9.75
CA MET A 118 4.49 -7.84 -9.31
C MET A 118 4.47 -8.46 -7.90
N ARG A 119 5.63 -8.69 -7.26
CA ARG A 119 5.71 -9.35 -5.94
C ARG A 119 5.05 -8.57 -4.81
N ASP A 120 4.72 -7.32 -5.05
CA ASP A 120 4.14 -6.43 -4.06
C ASP A 120 2.61 -6.43 -4.02
N TYR A 121 1.97 -7.11 -4.97
CA TYR A 121 0.52 -7.13 -5.12
C TYR A 121 0.02 -8.53 -5.47
N LEU A 122 -0.93 -9.04 -4.68
CA LEU A 122 -1.65 -10.27 -4.99
C LEU A 122 -3.15 -10.04 -4.88
N ASP A 123 -3.81 -10.06 -6.03
CA ASP A 123 -5.25 -10.14 -6.13
C ASP A 123 -5.74 -11.52 -5.65
N LEU A 124 -6.46 -11.54 -4.53
CA LEU A 124 -7.09 -12.74 -3.98
C LEU A 124 -8.35 -13.14 -4.75
N HIS A 125 -8.84 -12.24 -5.62
CA HIS A 125 -9.96 -12.47 -6.52
C HIS A 125 -11.26 -12.78 -5.75
N PHE A 126 -11.44 -12.15 -4.60
CA PHE A 126 -12.75 -12.10 -3.96
C PHE A 126 -13.69 -11.18 -4.74
N SER A 127 -14.98 -11.47 -4.65
CA SER A 127 -16.04 -10.65 -5.23
C SER A 127 -17.02 -10.28 -4.12
N PHE A 128 -16.94 -9.05 -3.66
CA PHE A 128 -17.81 -8.50 -2.64
C PHE A 128 -18.53 -7.26 -3.14
N VAL A 129 -19.60 -6.86 -2.46
CA VAL A 129 -20.38 -5.67 -2.72
C VAL A 129 -20.67 -4.91 -1.43
N GLN A 130 -20.54 -3.58 -1.47
CA GLN A 130 -20.93 -2.71 -0.35
C GLN A 130 -21.70 -1.49 -0.85
N ASP A 131 -22.60 -0.98 0.00
CA ASP A 131 -23.31 0.27 -0.26
C ASP A 131 -22.31 1.41 -0.48
N ASN A 132 -22.50 2.14 -1.58
CA ASN A 132 -21.70 3.29 -1.94
C ASN A 132 -22.63 4.43 -2.36
N PRO A 133 -22.82 5.48 -1.53
CA PRO A 133 -23.71 6.58 -1.86
C PRO A 133 -23.29 7.37 -3.11
N GLU A 134 -22.01 7.32 -3.47
CA GLU A 134 -21.44 8.02 -4.62
C GLU A 134 -21.57 7.20 -5.93
N ALA A 135 -21.82 5.89 -5.84
CA ALA A 135 -21.98 5.03 -7.00
C ALA A 135 -23.23 5.39 -7.81
N LYS A 136 -23.18 5.16 -9.12
CA LYS A 136 -24.39 5.24 -9.96
C LYS A 136 -25.39 4.17 -9.50
N PRO A 137 -26.69 4.49 -9.45
CA PRO A 137 -27.69 3.50 -9.08
C PRO A 137 -27.77 2.40 -10.15
N ASP A 138 -27.94 1.17 -9.70
CA ASP A 138 -28.29 0.04 -10.56
C ASP A 138 -29.73 0.14 -11.08
N ALA A 139 -30.18 -0.85 -11.85
CA ALA A 139 -31.54 -0.90 -12.39
C ALA A 139 -32.63 -0.90 -11.30
N GLY A 140 -32.31 -1.31 -10.07
CA GLY A 140 -33.19 -1.30 -8.91
C GLY A 140 -33.07 -0.05 -8.03
N GLY A 141 -32.25 0.93 -8.42
CA GLY A 141 -32.03 2.16 -7.66
C GLY A 141 -31.03 2.04 -6.52
N ARG A 142 -30.44 0.85 -6.29
CA ARG A 142 -29.43 0.66 -5.24
C ARG A 142 -28.10 1.20 -5.73
N ARG A 143 -27.34 1.82 -4.82
CA ARG A 143 -26.01 2.36 -5.11
C ARG A 143 -24.99 1.56 -4.33
N TRP A 144 -24.20 0.79 -5.05
CA TRP A 144 -23.22 -0.11 -4.47
C TRP A 144 -21.97 -0.16 -5.34
N SER A 145 -20.87 -0.56 -4.74
CA SER A 145 -19.61 -0.80 -5.43
C SER A 145 -19.12 -2.21 -5.16
N ALA A 146 -18.71 -2.88 -6.23
CA ALA A 146 -18.00 -4.13 -6.13
C ALA A 146 -16.55 -3.88 -5.68
N TYR A 147 -15.99 -4.79 -4.92
CA TYR A 147 -14.60 -4.75 -4.51
C TYR A 147 -14.05 -6.17 -4.31
N GLY A 148 -12.76 -6.32 -4.51
CA GLY A 148 -12.00 -7.49 -4.07
C GLY A 148 -11.14 -7.17 -2.85
N ASP A 149 -10.31 -8.13 -2.45
CA ASP A 149 -9.28 -7.90 -1.44
C ASP A 149 -7.92 -8.35 -1.98
N TRP A 150 -6.88 -7.71 -1.47
CA TRP A 150 -5.52 -7.84 -1.98
C TRP A 150 -4.55 -8.05 -0.83
N LEU A 151 -3.57 -8.92 -1.04
CA LEU A 151 -2.34 -8.86 -0.24
C LEU A 151 -1.40 -7.85 -0.88
N ILE A 152 -0.98 -6.86 -0.10
CA ILE A 152 0.04 -5.87 -0.49
C ILE A 152 1.29 -6.01 0.39
N SER A 153 2.47 -5.79 -0.18
CA SER A 153 3.70 -5.74 0.62
C SER A 153 3.80 -4.43 1.41
N ASN A 154 4.50 -4.45 2.53
CA ASN A 154 4.78 -3.28 3.36
C ASN A 154 5.49 -2.15 2.59
N ASP A 155 6.23 -2.47 1.52
CA ASP A 155 6.91 -1.49 0.67
C ASP A 155 5.93 -0.57 -0.07
N ARG A 156 4.66 -0.98 -0.20
CA ARG A 156 3.61 -0.20 -0.85
C ARG A 156 2.88 0.74 0.11
N LEU A 157 3.03 0.56 1.43
CA LEU A 157 2.33 1.37 2.43
C LEU A 157 2.61 2.87 2.30
N PRO A 158 3.85 3.35 2.04
CA PRO A 158 4.09 4.78 1.85
C PRO A 158 3.28 5.38 0.70
N LEU A 159 3.17 4.65 -0.42
CA LEU A 159 2.38 5.09 -1.57
C LEU A 159 0.88 5.09 -1.25
N LEU A 160 0.38 4.02 -0.61
CA LEU A 160 -1.03 3.95 -0.21
C LEU A 160 -1.40 5.07 0.77
N LEU A 161 -0.57 5.31 1.79
CA LEU A 161 -0.75 6.41 2.75
C LEU A 161 -0.79 7.77 2.05
N SER A 162 0.10 8.00 1.08
CA SER A 162 0.14 9.24 0.29
C SER A 162 -1.10 9.46 -0.59
N CYS A 163 -1.77 8.37 -0.99
CA CYS A 163 -3.00 8.40 -1.78
C CYS A 163 -4.28 8.31 -0.91
N SER A 164 -4.14 8.10 0.40
CA SER A 164 -5.26 7.98 1.33
C SER A 164 -5.89 9.36 1.64
N PRO A 165 -7.04 9.41 2.34
CA PRO A 165 -7.60 10.67 2.84
C PRO A 165 -6.62 11.50 3.70
N TRP A 166 -5.63 10.83 4.30
CA TRP A 166 -4.60 11.45 5.13
C TRP A 166 -3.31 11.80 4.39
N GLY A 167 -3.26 11.63 3.06
CA GLY A 167 -2.03 11.73 2.27
C GLY A 167 -1.27 13.05 2.48
N GLN A 168 -1.99 14.18 2.53
CA GLN A 168 -1.35 15.48 2.78
C GLN A 168 -0.70 15.57 4.17
N GLU A 169 -1.37 15.04 5.19
CA GLU A 169 -0.87 15.04 6.56
C GLU A 169 0.29 14.06 6.73
N TYR A 170 0.17 12.86 6.16
CA TYR A 170 1.25 11.87 6.10
C TYR A 170 2.51 12.47 5.47
N MET A 171 2.39 13.15 4.32
CA MET A 171 3.52 13.83 3.69
C MET A 171 4.09 14.92 4.60
N ASN A 172 3.25 15.79 5.16
CA ASN A 172 3.71 16.85 6.07
C ASN A 172 4.46 16.29 7.30
N ASN A 173 4.04 15.13 7.82
CA ASN A 173 4.64 14.49 8.98
C ASN A 173 5.98 13.80 8.65
N THR A 174 6.07 13.18 7.48
CA THR A 174 7.23 12.35 7.10
C THR A 174 8.34 13.09 6.36
N MET A 175 8.04 14.23 5.71
CA MET A 175 9.01 14.94 4.87
C MET A 175 10.29 15.38 5.62
N ASP A 176 10.19 15.76 6.89
CA ASP A 176 11.38 16.09 7.70
C ASP A 176 12.27 14.87 7.95
N ALA A 177 11.68 13.71 8.26
CA ALA A 177 12.42 12.47 8.48
C ALA A 177 13.05 11.98 7.17
N PHE A 178 12.32 12.10 6.05
CA PHE A 178 12.85 11.83 4.72
C PHE A 178 14.02 12.75 4.38
N ALA A 179 13.91 14.04 4.71
CA ALA A 179 14.97 15.02 4.47
C ALA A 179 16.28 14.64 5.20
N HIS A 180 16.19 14.25 6.48
CA HIS A 180 17.33 13.72 7.23
C HIS A 180 17.94 12.46 6.59
N GLY A 181 17.09 11.51 6.17
CA GLY A 181 17.55 10.31 5.47
C GLY A 181 18.29 10.62 4.16
N MET A 182 17.73 11.50 3.33
CA MET A 182 18.34 11.91 2.06
C MET A 182 19.62 12.70 2.26
N ARG A 183 19.69 13.56 3.29
CA ARG A 183 20.91 14.29 3.65
C ARG A 183 22.04 13.33 4.06
N LYS A 184 21.76 12.19 4.71
CA LYS A 184 22.79 11.17 5.00
C LYS A 184 23.34 10.49 3.74
N VAL A 185 22.51 10.27 2.72
CA VAL A 185 22.92 9.57 1.48
C VAL A 185 23.56 10.52 0.47
N TRP A 186 23.04 11.74 0.37
CA TRP A 186 23.38 12.71 -0.68
C TRP A 186 23.97 14.00 -0.15
N GLY A 187 23.82 14.34 1.13
CA GLY A 187 24.23 15.64 1.66
C GLY A 187 25.69 15.96 1.41
N ASP A 188 26.59 14.99 1.63
CA ASP A 188 28.02 15.18 1.35
C ASP A 188 28.35 15.20 -0.16
N LYS A 189 27.53 14.56 -0.99
CA LYS A 189 27.69 14.57 -2.46
C LYS A 189 27.19 15.89 -3.07
N LEU A 190 26.23 16.54 -2.42
CA LEU A 190 25.62 17.79 -2.87
C LEU A 190 26.35 19.02 -2.31
N LYS A 191 27.12 18.87 -1.23
CA LYS A 191 28.00 19.94 -0.72
C LYS A 191 28.97 20.40 -1.80
N GLY A 192 28.86 21.66 -2.19
CA GLY A 192 29.76 22.31 -3.14
C GLY A 192 29.35 22.18 -4.62
N LEU A 193 28.19 21.58 -4.92
CA LEU A 193 27.63 21.64 -6.27
C LEU A 193 26.99 23.01 -6.51
N THR A 194 27.40 23.68 -7.58
CA THR A 194 26.76 24.90 -8.07
C THR A 194 25.47 24.53 -8.79
N ALA A 195 24.33 24.91 -8.23
CA ALA A 195 23.06 24.87 -8.95
C ALA A 195 23.05 25.99 -10.01
N TYR A 196 22.31 25.81 -11.10
CA TYR A 196 22.15 26.82 -12.14
C TYR A 196 20.68 27.14 -12.37
N HIS A 197 20.36 28.41 -12.56
CA HIS A 197 19.06 28.86 -13.05
C HIS A 197 18.85 28.36 -14.50
N ALA A 198 17.59 28.41 -14.97
CA ALA A 198 17.25 27.99 -16.34
C ALA A 198 17.97 28.81 -17.44
N ASP A 199 18.45 30.01 -17.10
CA ASP A 199 19.27 30.88 -17.95
C ASP A 199 20.78 30.60 -17.88
N GLY A 200 21.20 29.59 -17.10
CA GLY A 200 22.59 29.18 -16.93
C GLY A 200 23.38 29.97 -15.90
N THR A 201 22.77 30.89 -15.16
CA THR A 201 23.46 31.62 -14.08
C THR A 201 23.59 30.78 -12.79
N PRO A 202 24.71 30.85 -12.05
CA PRO A 202 24.84 30.15 -10.76
C PRO A 202 23.76 30.59 -9.77
N ALA A 203 22.98 29.65 -9.27
CA ALA A 203 22.07 29.84 -8.16
C ALA A 203 22.80 29.56 -6.83
N PRO A 204 22.44 30.24 -5.72
CA PRO A 204 22.92 29.87 -4.40
C PRO A 204 22.73 28.37 -4.18
N GLY A 205 23.73 27.70 -3.60
CA GLY A 205 23.66 26.27 -3.32
C GLY A 205 22.36 25.96 -2.58
N VAL A 206 21.46 25.24 -3.23
CA VAL A 206 20.20 24.84 -2.60
C VAL A 206 20.58 23.82 -1.54
N GLU A 207 20.35 24.12 -0.26
CA GLU A 207 20.34 23.09 0.78
C GLU A 207 19.15 22.17 0.53
N LEU A 208 19.30 21.28 -0.44
CA LEU A 208 18.35 20.23 -0.72
C LEU A 208 18.19 19.37 0.54
N PHE A 209 16.94 19.01 0.84
CA PHE A 209 16.59 18.19 1.99
C PHE A 209 16.95 18.86 3.34
N HIS A 210 16.77 20.18 3.44
CA HIS A 210 16.82 20.89 4.72
C HIS A 210 15.59 20.56 5.58
N SER A 211 15.81 20.48 6.90
CA SER A 211 14.77 20.38 7.92
C SER A 211 15.17 21.24 9.12
N ASP A 212 14.22 21.99 9.67
CA ASP A 212 14.42 22.81 10.87
C ASP A 212 14.34 21.98 12.16
N LEU A 213 13.98 20.70 12.07
CA LEU A 213 13.86 19.79 13.21
C LEU A 213 15.13 18.96 13.38
N THR A 214 15.42 18.56 14.61
CA THR A 214 16.40 17.48 14.85
C THR A 214 15.90 16.15 14.27
N GLU A 215 16.80 15.19 14.03
CA GLU A 215 16.42 13.87 13.52
C GLU A 215 15.42 13.16 14.45
N GLU A 216 15.61 13.27 15.78
CA GLU A 216 14.71 12.68 16.77
C GLU A 216 13.32 13.32 16.71
N GLU A 217 13.24 14.65 16.64
CA GLU A 217 11.97 15.38 16.51
C GLU A 217 11.27 15.07 15.19
N ALA A 218 12.02 14.94 14.10
CA ALA A 218 11.51 14.57 12.79
C ALA A 218 10.93 13.14 12.80
N LEU A 219 11.62 12.18 13.41
CA LEU A 219 11.12 10.80 13.58
C LEU A 219 9.87 10.77 14.47
N LYS A 220 9.83 11.59 15.53
CA LYS A 220 8.64 11.71 16.37
C LYS A 220 7.47 12.35 15.62
N LYS A 221 7.73 13.35 14.77
CA LYS A 221 6.73 13.98 13.91
C LYS A 221 6.19 12.99 12.87
N ALA A 222 7.05 12.17 12.25
CA ALA A 222 6.68 11.18 11.25
C ALA A 222 5.71 10.11 11.75
N ARG A 223 5.59 9.93 13.07
CA ARG A 223 4.65 9.02 13.74
C ARG A 223 3.41 9.71 14.29
N ARG A 224 3.19 10.98 13.97
CA ARG A 224 1.96 11.67 14.36
C ARG A 224 0.83 11.17 13.48
N GLY A 225 -0.17 10.58 14.13
CA GLY A 225 -1.43 10.23 13.50
C GLY A 225 -2.27 11.46 13.13
N PRO A 226 -3.51 11.23 12.69
CA PRO A 226 -4.38 12.26 12.16
C PRO A 226 -4.75 13.32 13.22
N SER A 227 -4.51 14.58 12.92
CA SER A 227 -4.68 15.72 13.85
C SER A 227 -6.14 16.12 14.12
N GLY A 228 -7.13 15.32 13.68
CA GLY A 228 -8.56 15.56 13.85
C GLY A 228 -9.35 14.45 14.55
N ILE A 229 -8.72 13.34 14.93
CA ILE A 229 -9.39 12.30 15.72
C ILE A 229 -9.12 12.62 17.19
N LEU A 230 -10.13 13.18 17.87
CA LEU A 230 -10.15 13.19 19.33
C LEU A 230 -9.88 11.76 19.79
N SER A 231 -8.82 11.58 20.57
CA SER A 231 -8.65 10.34 21.30
C SER A 231 -9.95 10.10 22.10
N PRO A 232 -10.46 8.86 22.18
CA PRO A 232 -11.61 8.57 23.05
C PRO A 232 -11.33 8.87 24.54
N ASP A 233 -10.08 9.19 24.88
CA ASP A 233 -9.58 9.44 26.24
C ASP A 233 -9.10 10.89 26.48
N SER A 234 -9.68 11.89 25.80
CA SER A 234 -9.52 13.32 26.17
C SER A 234 -10.78 13.92 26.75
#